data_AF-A0A960ZV97-F1
#
_entry.id   AF-A0A960ZV97-F1
#
_cell.length_a   1.000
_cell.length_b   1.000
_cell.length_c   1.000
_cell.angle_alpha   90.00
_cell.angle_beta   90.00
_cell.angle_gamma   90.00
#
_symmetry.space_group_name_H-M   'P 1'
#
loop_
_entity.id
_entity.type
_entity.pdbx_description
1 polymer ?
#
loop_
_entity_poly.entity_id
_entity_poly.type
_entity_poly.pdbx_seq_one_letter_code
_entity_poly.pdbx_strand_id
1 'polypeptide(L)'
;MTTKWEPPQTVNLVDLGFMDARSKLIDLAAFLDRVERAGQQGDFRVQALRRAINCLETDKPGRAREVLLSFSDPSTEPIPQALTQGAVGAWKGE
;
A
#
# COMPACT_ATOMS: atom_id res chain seq x y z
N MET A 1 -31.39 -28.40 -27.75
CA MET A 1 -30.60 -27.20 -28.10
C MET A 1 -29.39 -27.18 -27.20
N THR A 2 -28.19 -27.37 -27.73
CA THR A 2 -26.93 -27.25 -26.97
C THR A 2 -26.48 -25.80 -27.04
N THR A 3 -26.50 -25.11 -25.91
CA THR A 3 -25.99 -23.74 -25.81
C THR A 3 -24.47 -23.79 -25.97
N LYS A 4 -23.95 -23.17 -27.03
CA LYS A 4 -22.52 -23.02 -27.25
C LYS A 4 -21.99 -22.02 -26.23
N TRP A 5 -21.19 -22.50 -25.27
CA TRP A 5 -20.51 -21.64 -24.30
C TRP A 5 -19.41 -20.83 -25.01
N GLU A 6 -19.47 -19.52 -24.91
CA GLU A 6 -18.39 -18.62 -25.32
C GLU A 6 -17.73 -18.06 -24.06
N PRO A 7 -16.40 -18.20 -23.91
CA PRO A 7 -15.71 -17.63 -22.77
C PRO A 7 -15.84 -16.10 -22.80
N PRO A 8 -15.99 -15.46 -21.63
CA PRO A 8 -16.02 -14.00 -21.56
C PRO A 8 -14.72 -13.43 -22.12
N GLN A 9 -14.82 -12.27 -22.76
CA GLN A 9 -13.66 -11.53 -23.23
C GLN A 9 -12.73 -11.19 -22.05
N THR A 10 -11.43 -11.16 -22.32
CA THR A 10 -10.43 -10.78 -21.32
C THR A 10 -10.67 -9.35 -20.85
N VAL A 11 -10.70 -9.14 -19.54
CA VAL A 11 -10.93 -7.83 -18.94
C VAL A 11 -9.73 -6.92 -19.23
N ASN A 12 -9.98 -5.72 -19.76
CA ASN A 12 -8.97 -4.67 -19.81
C ASN A 12 -8.80 -4.05 -18.41
N LEU A 13 -7.77 -4.46 -17.70
CA LEU A 13 -7.48 -3.98 -16.34
C LEU A 13 -7.08 -2.50 -16.30
N VAL A 14 -6.56 -1.96 -17.40
CA VAL A 14 -6.22 -0.53 -17.48
C VAL A 14 -7.51 0.29 -17.46
N ASP A 15 -8.47 -0.05 -18.32
CA ASP A 15 -9.77 0.64 -18.36
C ASP A 15 -10.51 0.51 -17.02
N LEU A 16 -10.41 -0.66 -16.39
CA LEU A 16 -11.08 -0.95 -15.12
C LEU A 16 -10.46 -0.20 -13.94
N GLY A 17 -9.13 -0.07 -13.88
CA GLY A 17 -8.42 0.34 -12.67
C GLY A 17 -7.65 1.66 -12.76
N PHE A 18 -7.36 2.18 -13.95
CA PHE A 18 -6.41 3.29 -14.12
C PHE A 18 -6.89 4.58 -13.42
N MET A 19 -8.16 4.94 -13.55
CA MET A 19 -8.67 6.18 -12.97
C MET A 19 -8.62 6.19 -11.44
N ASP A 20 -8.90 5.05 -10.80
CA ASP A 20 -8.82 4.86 -9.35
C ASP A 20 -7.36 4.79 -8.85
N ALA A 21 -6.47 4.14 -9.59
CA ALA A 21 -5.04 4.17 -9.28
C ALA A 21 -4.46 5.59 -9.39
N ARG A 22 -4.87 6.34 -10.42
CA ARG A 22 -4.46 7.73 -10.65
C ARG A 22 -4.93 8.66 -9.53
N SER A 23 -6.19 8.56 -9.09
CA SER A 23 -6.69 9.40 -8.00
C SER A 23 -5.92 9.15 -6.70
N LYS A 24 -5.67 7.89 -6.36
CA LYS A 24 -4.90 7.51 -5.16
C LYS A 24 -3.47 8.08 -5.17
N LEU A 25 -2.81 8.11 -6.33
CA LEU A 25 -1.49 8.73 -6.45
C LEU A 25 -1.53 10.24 -6.20
N ILE A 26 -2.53 10.94 -6.75
CA ILE A 26 -2.71 12.39 -6.54
C ILE A 26 -3.00 12.69 -5.07
N ASP A 27 -3.91 11.93 -4.46
CA ASP A 27 -4.29 12.10 -3.06
C ASP A 27 -3.09 11.88 -2.12
N LEU A 28 -2.27 10.87 -2.41
CA LEU A 28 -1.05 10.58 -1.66
C LEU A 28 -0.02 11.70 -1.81
N ALA A 29 0.21 12.21 -3.03
CA ALA A 29 1.12 13.33 -3.26
C ALA A 29 0.66 14.58 -2.49
N ALA A 30 -0.63 14.94 -2.58
CA ALA A 30 -1.19 16.08 -1.87
C ALA A 30 -1.14 15.93 -0.34
N PHE A 31 -1.21 14.71 0.18
CA PHE A 31 -0.98 14.44 1.60
C PHE A 31 0.48 14.71 1.99
N LEU A 32 1.44 14.19 1.21
CA LEU A 32 2.87 14.38 1.48
C LEU A 32 3.28 15.87 1.44
N ASP A 33 2.75 16.64 0.50
CA ASP A 33 2.98 18.10 0.42
C ASP A 33 2.50 18.84 1.68
N ARG A 34 1.33 18.45 2.22
CA ARG A 34 0.78 19.03 3.45
C ARG A 34 1.62 18.67 4.67
N VAL A 35 2.09 17.43 4.76
CA VAL A 35 2.99 16.95 5.81
C VAL A 35 4.33 17.70 5.78
N GLU A 36 4.88 17.90 4.58
CA GLU A 36 6.11 18.69 4.38
C GLU A 36 5.92 20.13 4.83
N ARG A 37 4.84 20.80 4.38
CA ARG A 37 4.52 22.17 4.79
C ARG A 37 4.33 22.31 6.30
N ALA A 38 3.84 21.26 6.96
CA ALA A 38 3.66 21.21 8.41
C ALA A 38 4.93 20.81 9.18
N GLY A 39 6.04 20.47 8.50
CA GLY A 39 7.27 20.01 9.15
C GLY A 39 7.17 18.62 9.78
N GLN A 40 6.22 17.79 9.35
CA GLN A 40 5.89 16.49 9.97
C GLN A 40 6.51 15.28 9.27
N GLN A 41 7.49 15.50 8.38
CA GLN A 41 8.13 14.44 7.58
C GLN A 41 8.84 13.37 8.44
N GLY A 42 9.16 13.71 9.70
CA GLY A 42 9.77 12.81 10.67
C GLY A 42 8.85 11.74 11.26
N ASP A 43 7.52 11.83 11.08
CA ASP A 43 6.59 10.80 11.59
C ASP A 43 6.90 9.45 10.93
N PHE A 44 7.05 8.39 11.74
CA PHE A 44 7.45 7.07 11.25
C PHE A 44 6.45 6.48 10.23
N ARG A 45 5.16 6.85 10.29
CA ARG A 45 4.15 6.42 9.31
C ARG A 45 4.35 7.11 7.97
N VAL A 46 4.79 8.37 7.97
CA VAL A 46 5.15 9.10 6.74
C VAL A 46 6.40 8.48 6.12
N GLN A 47 7.39 8.14 6.94
CA GLN A 47 8.58 7.41 6.47
C GLN A 47 8.21 6.03 5.91
N ALA A 48 7.27 5.32 6.53
CA ALA A 48 6.76 4.04 6.03
C ALA A 48 6.06 4.19 4.67
N LEU A 49 5.22 5.21 4.50
CA LEU A 49 4.60 5.52 3.20
C LEU A 49 5.65 5.77 2.11
N ARG A 50 6.71 6.54 2.42
CA ARG A 50 7.82 6.77 1.47
C ARG A 50 8.54 5.47 1.09
N ARG A 51 8.77 4.56 2.03
CA ARG A 51 9.34 3.23 1.73
C ARG A 51 8.41 2.39 0.86
N ALA A 52 7.11 2.40 1.16
CA ALA A 52 6.10 1.67 0.40
C ALA A 52 6.01 2.13 -1.06
N ILE A 53 6.17 3.43 -1.34
CA ILE A 53 6.19 3.97 -2.70
C ILE A 53 7.33 3.36 -3.52
N ASN A 54 8.53 3.21 -2.93
CA ASN A 54 9.67 2.60 -3.62
C ASN A 54 9.39 1.13 -4.01
N CYS A 55 8.53 0.43 -3.29
CA CYS A 55 8.12 -0.94 -3.64
C CYS A 55 7.30 -1.00 -4.94
N LEU A 56 6.79 0.13 -5.45
CA LEU A 56 6.02 0.18 -6.70
C LEU A 56 6.92 0.21 -7.94
N GLU A 57 8.17 0.67 -7.82
CA GLU A 57 9.11 0.86 -8.94
C GLU A 57 9.80 -0.42 -9.42
N THR A 58 9.44 -1.58 -8.88
CA THR A 58 9.99 -2.89 -9.28
C THR A 58 9.23 -3.48 -10.46
N ASP A 59 9.94 -4.12 -11.40
CA ASP A 59 9.34 -4.93 -12.47
C ASP A 59 8.92 -6.34 -12.01
N LYS A 60 9.21 -6.69 -10.75
CA LYS A 60 8.85 -7.99 -10.18
C LYS A 60 7.37 -8.05 -9.80
N PRO A 61 6.70 -9.21 -9.98
CA PRO A 61 5.37 -9.42 -9.44
C PRO A 61 5.37 -9.33 -7.91
N GLY A 62 4.21 -9.04 -7.30
CA GLY A 62 4.06 -9.02 -5.84
C GLY A 62 4.10 -7.64 -5.18
N ARG A 63 3.99 -6.54 -5.94
CA ARG A 63 3.99 -5.16 -5.41
C ARG A 63 3.07 -4.95 -4.20
N ALA A 64 1.85 -5.50 -4.23
CA ALA A 64 0.91 -5.40 -3.12
C ALA A 64 1.43 -6.07 -1.83
N ARG A 65 2.10 -7.22 -1.95
CA ARG A 65 2.74 -7.91 -0.83
C ARG A 65 3.88 -7.08 -0.26
N GLU A 66 4.74 -6.55 -1.12
CA GLU A 66 5.89 -5.74 -0.67
C GLU A 66 5.44 -4.44 0.01
N VAL A 67 4.41 -3.78 -0.52
CA VAL A 67 3.76 -2.64 0.14
C VAL A 67 3.23 -3.04 1.52
N LEU A 68 2.48 -4.13 1.63
CA LEU A 68 1.97 -4.63 2.92
C LEU A 68 3.10 -4.89 3.93
N LEU A 69 4.14 -5.60 3.50
CA LEU A 69 5.27 -5.95 4.36
C LEU A 69 6.07 -4.74 4.80
N SER A 70 6.15 -3.69 3.97
CA SER A 70 6.82 -2.43 4.34
C SER A 70 6.17 -1.72 5.54
N PHE A 71 4.91 -2.04 5.86
CA PHE A 71 4.19 -1.56 7.03
C PHE A 71 4.17 -2.54 8.21
N SER A 72 4.53 -3.81 7.97
CA SER A 72 4.36 -4.89 8.94
C SER A 72 5.51 -4.95 9.94
N ASP A 73 5.20 -5.43 11.15
CA ASP A 73 6.22 -5.87 12.12
C ASP A 73 6.87 -7.15 11.57
N PRO A 74 8.22 -7.20 11.40
CA PRO A 74 8.91 -8.39 10.95
C PRO A 74 9.12 -9.43 12.06
N SER A 75 8.75 -9.14 13.31
CA SER A 75 8.91 -10.06 14.42
C SER A 75 8.13 -11.36 14.20
N THR A 76 8.80 -12.49 14.42
CA THR A 76 8.18 -13.82 14.36
C THR A 76 7.78 -14.32 15.74
N GLU A 77 8.38 -13.73 16.78
CA GLU A 77 8.08 -14.03 18.18
C GLU A 77 7.05 -13.04 18.70
N PRO A 78 5.91 -13.50 19.24
CA PRO A 78 4.89 -12.61 19.78
C PRO A 78 5.42 -11.90 21.04
N ILE A 79 5.07 -10.62 21.18
CA ILE A 79 5.34 -9.90 22.43
C ILE A 79 4.54 -10.53 23.60
N PRO A 80 5.11 -10.59 24.83
CA PRO A 80 4.44 -11.23 25.97
C PRO A 80 3.09 -10.61 26.32
N GLN A 81 2.91 -9.32 26.05
CA GLN A 81 1.68 -8.59 26.29
C GLN A 81 1.58 -7.39 25.34
N ALA A 82 0.38 -7.11 24.83
CA ALA A 82 0.14 -5.93 24.02
C ALA A 82 0.28 -4.64 24.85
N LEU A 83 1.17 -3.74 24.43
CA LEU A 83 1.42 -2.46 25.10
C LEU A 83 0.32 -1.43 24.83
N THR A 84 -0.35 -1.54 23.69
CA THR A 84 -1.47 -0.67 23.30
C THR A 84 -2.54 -1.47 22.58
N GLN A 85 -3.78 -0.98 22.58
CA GLN A 85 -4.90 -1.62 21.86
C GLN A 85 -5.06 -1.13 20.41
N GLY A 86 -4.07 -0.45 19.82
CA GLY A 86 -4.23 0.20 18.52
C GLY A 86 -3.16 -0.15 17.51
N ALA A 87 -3.56 -0.81 16.41
CA ALA A 87 -2.75 -0.81 15.21
C ALA A 87 -2.69 0.61 14.63
N VAL A 88 -1.49 1.16 14.48
CA VAL A 88 -1.25 2.52 13.98
C VAL A 88 -0.96 2.58 12.47
N GLY A 89 -1.05 1.44 11.79
CA GLY A 89 -0.92 1.32 10.33
C GLY A 89 0.51 1.28 9.77
N ALA A 90 1.52 1.33 10.63
CA ALA A 90 2.93 1.12 10.26
C ALA A 90 3.71 0.57 11.46
N TRP A 91 4.81 -0.13 11.19
CA TRP A 91 5.75 -0.57 12.21
C TRP A 91 6.78 0.53 12.50
N LYS A 92 6.93 0.86 13.79
CA LYS A 92 7.82 1.93 14.26
C LYS A 92 9.28 1.46 14.41
N GLY A 93 9.51 0.14 14.46
CA GLY A 93 10.82 -0.40 14.81
C GLY A 93 11.14 -0.13 16.27
N GLU A 94 10.73 -1.03 17.16
CA GLU A 94 11.07 -1.00 18.59
C GLU A 94 11.62 -2.37 19.01
#